data_AF-T1GHW5-F1
#
_entry.id   AF-T1GHW5-F1
#
_cell.length_a   1.000
_cell.length_b   1.000
_cell.length_c   1.000
_cell.angle_alpha   90.00
_cell.angle_beta   90.00
_cell.angle_gamma   90.00
#
_symmetry.space_group_name_H-M   'P 1'
#
loop_
_entity.id
_entity.type
_entity.pdbx_description
1 polymer ?
#
loop_
_entity_poly.entity_id
_entity_poly.type
_entity_poly.pdbx_seq_one_letter_code
_entity_poly.pdbx_strand_id
1 'polypeptide(L)'
;MTHHFIVHFLVFPAKSTFLSHFDISNTNLFTYTFSLQTQVSIMSMNLSNKLDVLQRGDKHLETTVALNDIRTQLQELTKSVESCQSEVSEVKRDMVHIKHELDTVQQVKEEIEELREYVDRLEEHSQRRKLRLLEQGLTFSLTYAIFAAVLGMLQFGYNTGVINAPEKNIENFMKDVYKDRYGEDVTEDFIQMLYSIAVSIFAIGGMIGGFSGGWMSNRFGRKGGLLVNNVLGITGGLLMGFTKVSHSYEILFLGRFIIGVNCGLNTSLVPMYISEIAPLNLRGGLGTVNQLAVTVGLLLSQVLGIEQILGTNEGWPILLGLAICPAILQIMLLPLCPESPRYLLITNNGKKKQGRVTLRRLRASRMIDEDIEEMHAEERAQQAESHISPMELICSPTLRSPLIIGIVMQLSQQFSGINAVFYYSTSLFISTGLSEDSAKFATIGIGAIMVVMTLVSIPLMDKTGRRTLHLYGLGGMFIFSIFITISFLIKASIPNVYVYDTIYRSVNPTNLGKFVSSQREVERILKNKSNPKLYR
;
A
#
# COMPACT_ATOMS: atom_id res chain seq x y z
N MET A 1 15.89 -22.24 10.25
CA MET A 1 15.64 -23.15 11.40
C MET A 1 14.95 -24.45 11.01
N THR A 2 14.09 -24.46 9.99
CA THR A 2 13.37 -25.66 9.50
C THR A 2 14.27 -26.73 8.86
N HIS A 3 15.37 -26.35 8.19
CA HIS A 3 16.32 -27.31 7.60
C HIS A 3 17.10 -28.14 8.63
N HIS A 4 17.37 -27.60 9.81
CA HIS A 4 18.05 -28.33 10.87
C HIS A 4 17.14 -29.37 11.54
N PHE A 5 15.82 -29.20 11.42
CA PHE A 5 14.82 -30.09 12.03
C PHE A 5 14.61 -31.38 11.23
N ILE A 6 14.60 -31.30 9.90
CA ILE A 6 14.36 -32.47 9.02
C ILE A 6 15.54 -33.46 9.06
N VAL A 7 16.76 -32.95 9.00
CA VAL A 7 17.98 -33.78 9.11
C VAL A 7 18.06 -34.45 10.48
N HIS A 8 17.66 -33.77 11.55
CA HIS A 8 17.75 -34.30 12.91
C HIS A 8 16.61 -35.27 13.26
N PHE A 9 15.44 -35.19 12.60
CA PHE A 9 14.31 -36.09 12.85
C PHE A 9 14.30 -37.34 11.96
N LEU A 10 14.89 -37.31 10.75
CA LEU A 10 14.91 -38.46 9.86
C LEU A 10 16.22 -39.27 9.94
N VAL A 11 17.37 -38.61 10.08
CA VAL A 11 18.68 -39.29 10.01
C VAL A 11 19.09 -39.88 11.36
N PHE A 12 18.69 -39.24 12.46
CA PHE A 12 19.09 -39.65 13.82
C PHE A 12 18.41 -40.95 14.30
N PRO A 13 17.10 -41.18 14.07
CA PRO A 13 16.46 -42.46 14.38
C PRO A 13 17.02 -43.59 13.52
N ALA A 14 17.25 -43.35 12.22
CA ALA A 14 17.82 -44.34 11.32
C ALA A 14 19.23 -44.78 11.77
N LYS A 15 20.08 -43.83 12.19
CA LYS A 15 21.43 -44.12 12.70
C LYS A 15 21.41 -44.83 14.06
N SER A 16 20.47 -44.46 14.95
CA SER A 16 20.27 -45.11 16.25
C SER A 16 19.78 -46.55 16.12
N THR A 17 18.81 -46.80 15.23
CA THR A 17 18.28 -48.14 14.96
C THR A 17 19.29 -49.02 14.24
N PHE A 18 20.08 -48.44 13.32
CA PHE A 18 21.18 -49.11 12.63
C PHE A 18 22.25 -49.58 13.62
N LEU A 19 22.72 -48.70 14.50
CA LEU A 19 23.73 -49.05 15.50
C LEU A 19 23.21 -50.09 16.50
N SER A 20 21.95 -49.99 16.94
CA SER A 20 21.37 -50.95 17.89
C SER A 20 21.18 -52.34 17.27
N HIS A 21 20.65 -52.45 16.04
CA HIS A 21 20.50 -53.74 15.36
C HIS A 21 21.86 -54.37 15.00
N PHE A 22 22.84 -53.55 14.61
CA PHE A 22 24.18 -54.03 14.27
C PHE A 22 24.95 -54.52 15.50
N ASP A 23 24.92 -53.79 16.63
CA ASP A 23 25.55 -54.23 17.89
C ASP A 23 24.89 -55.50 18.44
N ILE A 24 23.56 -55.58 18.45
CA ILE A 24 22.83 -56.76 18.95
C ILE A 24 23.16 -58.00 18.10
N SER A 25 23.17 -57.87 16.78
CA SER A 25 23.44 -58.99 15.87
C SER A 25 24.89 -59.49 15.98
N ASN A 26 25.86 -58.59 16.09
CA ASN A 26 27.28 -58.94 16.16
C ASN A 26 27.64 -59.56 17.53
N THR A 27 27.07 -59.04 18.62
CA THR A 27 27.26 -59.58 19.98
C THR A 27 26.66 -60.98 20.13
N ASN A 28 25.48 -61.22 19.55
CA ASN A 28 24.87 -62.55 19.54
C ASN A 28 25.70 -63.53 18.72
N LEU A 29 26.08 -63.18 17.49
CA LEU A 29 26.88 -64.06 16.62
C LEU A 29 28.22 -64.46 17.25
N PHE A 30 28.91 -63.51 17.90
CA PHE A 30 30.17 -63.77 18.59
C PHE A 30 29.99 -64.71 19.79
N THR A 31 28.93 -64.50 20.58
CA THR A 31 28.61 -65.35 21.74
C THR A 31 28.24 -66.77 21.32
N TYR A 32 27.46 -66.93 20.25
CA TYR A 32 27.07 -68.23 19.71
C TYR A 32 28.23 -68.98 19.06
N THR A 33 29.05 -68.32 18.24
CA THR A 33 30.26 -68.94 17.66
C THR A 33 31.24 -69.40 18.74
N PHE A 34 31.44 -68.60 19.79
CA PHE A 34 32.27 -68.97 20.94
C PHE A 34 31.68 -70.17 21.72
N SER A 35 30.36 -70.18 21.95
CA SER A 35 29.65 -71.30 22.58
C SER A 35 29.75 -72.59 21.75
N LEU A 36 29.58 -72.48 20.43
CA LEU A 36 29.63 -73.60 19.49
C LEU A 36 31.05 -74.14 19.34
N GLN A 37 32.06 -73.26 19.30
CA GLN A 37 33.48 -73.65 19.31
C GLN A 37 33.86 -74.35 20.62
N THR A 38 33.31 -73.90 21.76
CA THR A 38 33.49 -74.57 23.06
C THR A 38 32.80 -75.94 23.09
N GLN A 39 31.56 -76.04 22.59
CA GLN A 39 30.83 -77.32 22.48
C GLN A 39 31.56 -78.32 21.58
N VAL A 40 32.01 -77.90 20.39
CA VAL A 40 32.77 -78.73 19.46
C VAL A 40 34.07 -79.22 20.11
N SER A 41 34.77 -78.36 20.83
CA SER A 41 36.05 -78.70 21.47
C SER A 41 35.87 -79.72 22.61
N ILE A 42 34.84 -79.55 23.45
CA ILE A 42 34.51 -80.50 24.54
C ILE A 42 34.06 -81.84 23.96
N MET A 43 33.22 -81.82 22.93
CA MET A 43 32.70 -83.03 22.31
C MET A 43 33.81 -83.79 21.56
N SER A 44 34.71 -83.10 20.84
CA SER A 44 35.90 -83.70 20.22
C SER A 44 36.81 -84.37 21.25
N MET A 45 37.00 -83.74 22.41
CA MET A 45 37.82 -84.28 23.49
C MET A 45 37.18 -85.53 24.12
N ASN A 46 35.85 -85.53 24.31
CA ASN A 46 35.09 -86.69 24.76
C ASN A 46 35.08 -87.84 23.73
N LEU A 47 34.93 -87.52 22.44
CA LEU A 47 34.97 -88.49 21.36
C LEU A 47 36.35 -89.15 21.27
N SER A 48 37.42 -88.36 21.34
CA SER A 48 38.81 -88.85 21.29
C SER A 48 39.13 -89.75 22.47
N ASN A 49 38.72 -89.35 23.69
CA ASN A 49 38.90 -90.18 24.88
C ASN A 49 38.10 -91.50 24.81
N LYS A 50 36.87 -91.48 24.26
CA LYS A 50 36.06 -92.70 24.10
C LYS A 50 36.55 -93.61 22.96
N LEU A 51 37.07 -93.04 21.87
CA LEU A 51 37.69 -93.79 20.78
C LEU A 51 38.96 -94.52 21.26
N ASP A 52 39.76 -93.87 22.13
CA ASP A 52 40.93 -94.47 22.79
C ASP A 52 40.56 -95.63 23.72
N VAL A 53 39.42 -95.55 24.41
CA VAL A 53 38.90 -96.64 25.26
C VAL A 53 38.38 -97.81 24.42
N LEU A 54 37.75 -97.52 23.27
CA LEU A 54 37.28 -98.54 22.33
C LEU A 54 38.43 -99.29 21.64
N GLN A 55 39.57 -98.63 21.40
CA GLN A 55 40.76 -99.28 20.82
C GLN A 55 41.49 -100.23 21.79
N ARG A 56 41.21 -100.17 23.11
CA ARG A 56 41.95 -100.92 24.14
C ARG A 56 41.18 -102.09 24.78
N GLY A 57 39.93 -102.38 24.39
CA GLY A 57 39.10 -103.38 25.07
C GLY A 57 38.31 -104.33 24.15
N ASP A 58 38.45 -105.63 24.38
CA ASP A 58 37.86 -106.73 23.60
C ASP A 58 36.49 -107.19 24.17
N LYS A 59 35.54 -106.25 24.35
CA LYS A 59 34.17 -106.52 24.85
C LYS A 59 33.10 -105.93 23.94
N HIS A 60 32.48 -106.79 23.13
CA HIS A 60 31.50 -106.47 22.09
C HIS A 60 30.24 -105.69 22.55
N LEU A 61 29.90 -105.73 23.86
CA LEU A 61 28.71 -105.06 24.42
C LEU A 61 28.99 -103.59 24.80
N GLU A 62 30.20 -103.27 25.27
CA GLU A 62 30.63 -101.89 25.59
C GLU A 62 30.83 -101.05 24.33
N THR A 63 31.23 -101.69 23.23
CA THR A 63 31.40 -101.07 21.90
C THR A 63 30.09 -100.51 21.35
N THR A 64 28.98 -101.23 21.55
CA THR A 64 27.67 -100.85 20.99
C THR A 64 27.04 -99.66 21.74
N VAL A 65 27.20 -99.62 23.07
CA VAL A 65 26.73 -98.50 23.90
C VAL A 65 27.54 -97.23 23.62
N ALA A 66 28.87 -97.36 23.49
CA ALA A 66 29.73 -96.23 23.13
C ALA A 66 29.43 -95.68 21.72
N LEU A 67 29.16 -96.55 20.75
CA LEU A 67 28.75 -96.17 19.39
C LEU A 67 27.40 -95.43 19.36
N ASN A 68 26.43 -95.86 20.17
CA ASN A 68 25.14 -95.16 20.28
C ASN A 68 25.28 -93.79 20.95
N ASP A 69 26.14 -93.67 21.96
CA ASP A 69 26.40 -92.40 22.64
C ASP A 69 27.14 -91.41 21.72
N ILE A 70 28.13 -91.90 20.95
CA ILE A 70 28.80 -91.15 19.88
C ILE A 70 27.81 -90.69 18.81
N ARG A 71 26.89 -91.56 18.39
CA ARG A 71 25.85 -91.22 17.41
C ARG A 71 24.91 -90.13 17.93
N THR A 72 24.56 -90.18 19.22
CA THR A 72 23.70 -89.20 19.87
C THR A 72 24.40 -87.84 19.96
N GLN A 73 25.68 -87.82 20.35
CA GLN A 73 26.51 -86.62 20.36
C GLN A 73 26.67 -85.99 18.97
N LEU A 74 26.92 -86.80 17.94
CA LEU A 74 26.97 -86.33 16.54
C LEU A 74 25.63 -85.74 16.08
N GLN A 75 24.50 -86.31 16.49
CA GLN A 75 23.17 -85.77 16.17
C GLN A 75 22.91 -84.43 16.86
N GLU A 76 23.31 -84.26 18.13
CA GLU A 76 23.22 -82.97 18.83
C GLU A 76 24.10 -81.90 18.18
N LEU A 77 25.33 -82.27 17.77
CA LEU A 77 26.23 -81.35 17.08
C LEU A 77 25.65 -80.90 15.74
N THR A 78 25.07 -81.83 14.98
CA THR A 78 24.43 -81.53 13.69
C THR A 78 23.28 -80.53 13.87
N LYS A 79 22.43 -80.72 14.88
CA LYS A 79 21.35 -79.77 15.20
C LYS A 79 21.87 -78.39 15.62
N SER A 80 22.94 -78.34 16.42
CA SER A 80 23.57 -77.08 16.85
C SER A 80 24.15 -76.30 15.66
N VAL A 81 24.79 -77.00 14.72
CA VAL A 81 25.31 -76.41 13.47
C VAL A 81 24.19 -75.92 12.56
N GLU A 82 23.11 -76.70 12.37
CA GLU A 82 21.96 -76.29 11.57
C GLU A 82 21.26 -75.05 12.15
N SER A 83 21.12 -74.97 13.47
CA SER A 83 20.59 -73.79 14.16
C SER A 83 21.45 -72.55 13.92
N CYS A 84 22.77 -72.68 14.05
CA CYS A 84 23.72 -71.60 13.79
C CYS A 84 23.67 -71.15 12.31
N GLN A 85 23.57 -72.09 11.37
CA GLN A 85 23.46 -71.80 9.94
C GLN A 85 22.15 -71.06 9.60
N SER A 86 21.04 -71.40 10.28
CA SER A 86 19.75 -70.69 10.12
C SER A 86 19.85 -69.23 10.59
N GLU A 87 20.43 -68.98 11.76
CA GLU A 87 20.61 -67.62 12.30
C GLU A 87 21.57 -66.78 11.44
N VAL A 88 22.69 -67.35 10.98
CA VAL A 88 23.61 -66.67 10.04
C VAL A 88 22.88 -66.28 8.75
N SER A 89 21.96 -67.11 8.27
CA SER A 89 21.16 -66.84 7.07
C SER A 89 20.11 -65.76 7.28
N GLU A 90 19.62 -65.58 8.51
CA GLU A 90 18.71 -64.50 8.90
C GLU A 90 19.45 -63.17 9.01
N VAL A 91 20.59 -63.13 9.70
CA VAL A 91 21.47 -61.94 9.78
C VAL A 91 21.91 -61.47 8.38
N LYS A 92 22.17 -62.40 7.45
CA LYS A 92 22.51 -62.07 6.07
C LYS A 92 21.33 -61.41 5.33
N ARG A 93 20.08 -61.83 5.59
CA ARG A 93 18.89 -61.20 5.00
C ARG A 93 18.68 -59.79 5.55
N ASP A 94 18.85 -59.61 6.86
CA ASP A 94 18.72 -58.31 7.51
C ASP A 94 19.79 -57.32 7.01
N MET A 95 21.03 -57.77 6.83
CA MET A 95 22.09 -56.95 6.20
C MET A 95 21.73 -56.50 4.79
N VAL A 96 21.07 -57.35 3.98
CA VAL A 96 20.63 -56.99 2.63
C VAL A 96 19.49 -55.97 2.68
N HIS A 97 18.54 -56.13 3.61
CA HIS A 97 17.45 -55.17 3.81
C HIS A 97 17.97 -53.81 4.27
N ILE A 98 18.87 -53.79 5.25
CA ILE A 98 19.51 -52.57 5.76
C ILE A 98 20.32 -51.88 4.67
N LYS A 99 21.02 -52.64 3.81
CA LYS A 99 21.73 -52.07 2.67
C LYS A 99 20.77 -51.37 1.70
N HIS A 100 19.61 -51.98 1.43
CA HIS A 100 18.60 -51.37 0.57
C HIS A 100 18.01 -50.08 1.17
N GLU A 101 17.71 -50.07 2.47
CA GLU A 101 17.26 -48.84 3.14
C GLU A 101 18.34 -47.75 3.13
N LEU A 102 19.60 -48.11 3.35
CA LEU A 102 20.72 -47.17 3.26
C LEU A 102 20.86 -46.58 1.85
N ASP A 103 20.70 -47.41 0.81
CA ASP A 103 20.70 -46.97 -0.59
C ASP A 103 19.54 -45.99 -0.85
N THR A 104 18.33 -46.25 -0.32
CA THR A 104 17.19 -45.30 -0.44
C THR A 104 17.43 -43.99 0.29
N VAL A 105 18.04 -44.03 1.48
CA VAL A 105 18.40 -42.81 2.24
C VAL A 105 19.46 -42.00 1.49
N GLN A 106 20.41 -42.68 0.84
CA GLN A 106 21.42 -42.04 0.01
C GLN A 106 20.78 -41.35 -1.21
N GLN A 107 19.81 -42.00 -1.88
CA GLN A 107 19.06 -41.41 -2.98
C GLN A 107 18.26 -40.18 -2.56
N VAL A 108 17.53 -40.25 -1.43
CA VAL A 108 16.79 -39.09 -0.88
C VAL A 108 17.75 -37.95 -0.52
N LYS A 109 18.94 -38.26 0.00
CA LYS A 109 19.97 -37.26 0.28
C LYS A 109 20.41 -36.54 -1.00
N GLU A 110 20.65 -37.27 -2.09
CA GLU A 110 21.02 -36.69 -3.39
C GLU A 110 19.91 -35.78 -3.93
N GLU A 111 18.63 -36.20 -3.88
CA GLU A 111 17.50 -35.37 -4.30
C GLU A 111 17.36 -34.07 -3.47
N ILE A 112 17.58 -34.15 -2.16
CA ILE A 112 17.58 -32.96 -1.28
C ILE A 112 18.73 -32.02 -1.63
N GLU A 113 19.90 -32.55 -1.97
CA GLU A 113 21.08 -31.78 -2.34
C GLU A 113 20.89 -31.06 -3.69
N GLU A 114 20.29 -31.73 -4.68
CA GLU A 114 19.87 -31.11 -5.94
C GLU A 114 18.83 -29.99 -5.75
N LEU A 115 17.81 -30.25 -4.92
CA LEU A 115 16.79 -29.25 -4.56
C LEU A 115 17.41 -28.04 -3.87
N ARG A 116 18.37 -28.28 -2.98
CA ARG A 116 19.09 -27.22 -2.26
C ARG A 116 19.89 -26.35 -3.22
N GLU A 117 20.65 -26.96 -4.13
CA GLU A 117 21.35 -26.20 -5.17
C GLU A 117 20.40 -25.41 -6.07
N TYR A 118 19.25 -25.99 -6.42
CA TYR A 118 18.24 -25.28 -7.21
C TYR A 118 17.68 -24.06 -6.48
N VAL A 119 17.38 -24.19 -5.18
CA VAL A 119 16.93 -23.08 -4.34
C VAL A 119 18.03 -22.02 -4.20
N ASP A 120 19.28 -22.41 -3.94
CA ASP A 120 20.40 -21.48 -3.83
C ASP A 120 20.61 -20.71 -5.15
N ARG A 121 20.51 -21.38 -6.31
CA ARG A 121 20.54 -20.72 -7.63
C ARG A 121 19.39 -19.72 -7.82
N LEU A 122 18.18 -20.07 -7.37
CA LEU A 122 17.02 -19.17 -7.41
C LEU A 122 17.20 -17.96 -6.50
N GLU A 123 17.74 -18.15 -5.29
CA GLU A 123 18.04 -17.04 -4.36
C GLU A 123 19.11 -16.12 -4.94
N GLU A 124 20.18 -16.66 -5.52
CA GLU A 124 21.25 -15.87 -6.15
C GLU A 124 20.73 -15.11 -7.38
N HIS A 125 19.90 -15.74 -8.21
CA HIS A 125 19.20 -15.07 -9.31
C HIS A 125 18.28 -13.95 -8.80
N SER A 126 17.53 -14.19 -7.72
CA SER A 126 16.68 -13.19 -7.09
C SER A 126 17.48 -12.01 -6.53
N GLN A 127 18.61 -12.27 -5.88
CA GLN A 127 19.50 -11.22 -5.36
C GLN A 127 20.15 -10.41 -6.49
N ARG A 128 20.73 -11.07 -7.51
CA ARG A 128 21.27 -10.39 -8.70
C ARG A 128 20.19 -9.57 -9.41
N ARG A 129 18.95 -10.06 -9.45
CA ARG A 129 17.80 -9.33 -9.98
C ARG A 129 17.45 -8.10 -9.15
N LYS A 130 17.40 -8.20 -7.82
CA LYS A 130 17.20 -7.05 -6.92
C LYS A 130 18.29 -5.99 -7.09
N LEU A 131 19.55 -6.41 -7.19
CA LEU A 131 20.68 -5.50 -7.43
C LEU A 131 20.52 -4.76 -8.78
N ARG A 132 20.19 -5.48 -9.85
CA ARG A 132 19.97 -4.89 -11.18
C ARG A 132 18.76 -3.94 -11.22
N LEU A 133 17.68 -4.27 -10.51
CA LEU A 133 16.54 -3.37 -10.35
C LEU A 133 16.90 -2.12 -9.55
N LEU A 134 17.80 -2.22 -8.56
CA LEU A 134 18.32 -1.05 -7.84
C LEU A 134 19.23 -0.18 -8.72
N GLU A 135 19.96 -0.77 -9.67
CA GLU A 135 20.75 -0.04 -10.67
C GLU A 135 19.91 0.69 -11.72
N GLN A 136 18.63 0.31 -11.91
CA GLN A 136 17.70 1.05 -12.78
C GLN A 136 17.35 2.41 -12.14
N GLY A 137 18.16 3.41 -12.46
CA GLY A 137 17.99 4.80 -12.03
C GLY A 137 16.97 5.59 -12.85
N LEU A 138 16.77 6.85 -12.44
CA LEU A 138 15.87 7.78 -13.10
C LEU A 138 16.45 8.23 -14.45
N THR A 139 15.97 7.66 -15.56
CA THR A 139 16.42 8.07 -16.90
C THR A 139 15.79 9.40 -17.29
N PHE A 140 16.45 10.19 -18.16
CA PHE A 140 15.88 11.45 -18.65
C PHE A 140 14.51 11.26 -19.30
N SER A 141 14.35 10.19 -20.11
CA SER A 141 13.06 9.88 -20.74
C SER A 141 11.97 9.54 -19.73
N LEU A 142 12.31 8.89 -18.62
CA LEU A 142 11.38 8.59 -17.54
C LEU A 142 11.01 9.86 -16.76
N THR A 143 11.99 10.68 -16.37
CA THR A 143 11.76 11.96 -15.68
C THR A 143 10.87 12.87 -16.51
N TYR A 144 11.12 12.98 -17.82
CA TYR A 144 10.32 13.78 -18.74
C TYR A 144 8.88 13.29 -18.82
N ALA A 145 8.67 11.97 -18.94
CA ALA A 145 7.33 11.38 -18.97
C ALA A 145 6.57 11.55 -17.66
N ILE A 146 7.25 11.42 -16.51
CA ILE A 146 6.67 11.70 -15.20
C ILE A 146 6.27 13.16 -15.09
N PHE A 147 7.18 14.09 -15.41
CA PHE A 147 6.90 15.53 -15.36
C PHE A 147 5.69 15.90 -16.22
N ALA A 148 5.63 15.43 -17.47
CA ALA A 148 4.51 15.68 -18.36
C ALA A 148 3.19 15.12 -17.82
N ALA A 149 3.18 13.90 -17.25
CA ALA A 149 1.97 13.30 -16.69
C ALA A 149 1.47 14.02 -15.43
N VAL A 150 2.41 14.43 -14.57
CA VAL A 150 2.13 15.06 -13.27
C VAL A 150 1.47 16.44 -13.40
N LEU A 151 1.60 17.11 -14.55
CA LEU A 151 0.86 18.36 -14.83
C LEU A 151 -0.66 18.21 -14.65
N GLY A 152 -1.23 17.02 -14.90
CA GLY A 152 -2.64 16.75 -14.64
C GLY A 152 -2.99 16.77 -13.14
N MET A 153 -2.09 16.29 -12.28
CA MET A 153 -2.27 16.36 -10.82
C MET A 153 -2.01 17.78 -10.28
N LEU A 154 -1.13 18.54 -10.92
CA LEU A 154 -0.98 19.98 -10.64
C LEU A 154 -2.26 20.74 -10.97
N GLN A 155 -2.90 20.42 -12.10
CA GLN A 155 -4.21 20.97 -12.47
C GLN A 155 -5.31 20.60 -11.46
N PHE A 156 -5.30 19.36 -10.93
CA PHE A 156 -6.18 18.94 -9.85
C PHE A 156 -6.02 19.80 -8.60
N GLY A 157 -4.77 19.98 -8.13
CA GLY A 157 -4.47 20.83 -6.98
C GLY A 157 -4.88 22.28 -7.19
N TYR A 158 -4.58 22.83 -8.36
CA TYR A 158 -4.92 24.20 -8.71
C TYR A 158 -6.43 24.46 -8.64
N ASN A 159 -7.24 23.64 -9.31
CA ASN A 159 -8.69 23.81 -9.35
C ASN A 159 -9.38 23.56 -8.01
N THR A 160 -8.74 22.79 -7.13
CA THR A 160 -9.18 22.59 -5.75
C THR A 160 -9.01 23.88 -4.93
N GLY A 161 -7.88 24.58 -5.03
CA GLY A 161 -7.63 25.78 -4.21
C GLY A 161 -8.11 27.10 -4.79
N VAL A 162 -8.24 27.21 -6.12
CA VAL A 162 -8.39 28.50 -6.82
C VAL A 162 -9.65 29.30 -6.48
N ILE A 163 -10.73 28.63 -6.05
CA ILE A 163 -12.02 29.32 -5.80
C ILE A 163 -12.06 30.06 -4.47
N ASN A 164 -11.23 29.67 -3.50
CA ASN A 164 -11.29 30.16 -2.11
C ASN A 164 -10.90 31.63 -1.98
N ALA A 165 -9.77 32.03 -2.56
CA ALA A 165 -9.29 33.40 -2.43
C ALA A 165 -10.20 34.48 -3.08
N PRO A 166 -10.79 34.26 -4.28
CA PRO A 166 -11.72 35.20 -4.89
C PRO A 166 -13.20 35.00 -4.50
N GLU A 167 -13.51 34.31 -3.38
CA GLU A 167 -14.89 34.02 -2.93
C GLU A 167 -15.80 35.26 -3.01
N LYS A 168 -15.41 36.34 -2.32
CA LYS A 168 -16.17 37.60 -2.30
C LYS A 168 -16.32 38.24 -3.68
N ASN A 169 -15.30 38.16 -4.54
CA ASN A 169 -15.36 38.72 -5.89
C ASN A 169 -16.36 37.96 -6.76
N ILE A 170 -16.42 36.62 -6.61
CA ILE A 170 -17.38 35.77 -7.33
C ILE A 170 -18.80 36.00 -6.80
N GLU A 171 -18.98 36.11 -5.48
CA GLU A 171 -20.29 36.42 -4.88
C GLU A 171 -20.83 37.77 -5.35
N ASN A 172 -19.98 38.80 -5.38
CA ASN A 172 -20.36 40.12 -5.90
C ASN A 172 -20.76 40.05 -7.37
N PHE A 173 -20.01 39.31 -8.20
CA PHE A 173 -20.39 39.07 -9.58
C PHE A 173 -21.76 38.39 -9.71
N MET A 174 -22.06 37.39 -8.87
CA MET A 174 -23.37 36.74 -8.86
C MET A 174 -24.49 37.71 -8.47
N LYS A 175 -24.26 38.60 -7.49
CA LYS A 175 -25.20 39.65 -7.10
C LYS A 175 -25.47 40.62 -8.25
N ASP A 176 -24.42 41.10 -8.90
CA ASP A 176 -24.51 42.05 -10.02
C ASP A 176 -25.30 41.45 -11.19
N VAL A 177 -24.99 40.20 -11.57
CA VAL A 177 -25.71 39.50 -12.64
C VAL A 177 -27.18 39.25 -12.28
N TYR A 178 -27.47 38.89 -11.03
CA TYR A 178 -28.86 38.69 -10.59
C TYR A 178 -29.66 39.99 -10.64
N LYS A 179 -29.08 41.07 -10.11
CA LYS A 179 -29.70 42.40 -10.10
C LYS A 179 -29.97 42.91 -11.51
N ASP A 180 -29.04 42.73 -12.44
CA ASP A 180 -29.22 43.11 -13.84
C ASP A 180 -30.35 42.33 -14.53
N ARG A 181 -30.51 41.03 -14.21
CA ARG A 181 -31.56 40.18 -14.81
C ARG A 181 -32.95 40.41 -14.25
N TYR A 182 -33.06 40.62 -12.94
CA TYR A 182 -34.35 40.62 -12.23
C TYR A 182 -34.74 41.99 -11.67
N GLY A 183 -33.83 42.96 -11.66
CA GLY A 183 -34.08 44.30 -11.12
C GLY A 183 -34.17 44.36 -9.59
N GLU A 184 -33.93 43.25 -8.89
CA GLU A 184 -34.04 43.13 -7.44
C GLU A 184 -32.71 42.73 -6.80
N ASP A 185 -32.46 43.24 -5.59
CA ASP A 185 -31.33 42.80 -4.79
C ASP A 185 -31.62 41.41 -4.22
N VAL A 186 -30.61 40.55 -4.27
CA VAL A 186 -30.68 39.15 -3.85
C VAL A 186 -30.26 38.99 -2.39
N THR A 187 -30.83 38.01 -1.69
CA THR A 187 -30.46 37.71 -0.30
C THR A 187 -29.06 37.09 -0.21
N GLU A 188 -28.33 37.40 0.87
CA GLU A 188 -26.99 36.84 1.12
C GLU A 188 -27.00 35.31 1.18
N ASP A 189 -28.02 34.73 1.84
CA ASP A 189 -28.18 33.26 1.96
C ASP A 189 -28.31 32.58 0.59
N PHE A 190 -29.00 33.22 -0.36
CA PHE A 190 -29.16 32.67 -1.70
C PHE A 190 -27.84 32.72 -2.49
N ILE A 191 -27.05 33.79 -2.34
CA ILE A 191 -25.74 33.91 -2.99
C ILE A 191 -24.74 32.90 -2.43
N GLN A 192 -24.73 32.71 -1.11
CA GLN A 192 -23.92 31.67 -0.48
C GLN A 192 -24.32 30.27 -0.97
N MET A 193 -25.62 30.02 -1.20
CA MET A 193 -26.08 28.77 -1.80
C MET A 193 -25.56 28.63 -3.25
N LEU A 194 -25.64 29.66 -4.08
CA LEU A 194 -25.11 29.63 -5.46
C LEU A 194 -23.60 29.41 -5.50
N TYR A 195 -22.85 30.08 -4.62
CA TYR A 195 -21.41 29.87 -4.49
C TYR A 195 -21.10 28.43 -4.04
N SER A 196 -21.84 27.90 -3.06
CA SER A 196 -21.69 26.51 -2.61
C SER A 196 -22.00 25.49 -3.72
N ILE A 197 -22.94 25.78 -4.61
CA ILE A 197 -23.19 24.99 -5.82
C ILE A 197 -21.97 25.04 -6.75
N ALA A 198 -21.39 26.23 -6.98
CA ALA A 198 -20.19 26.41 -7.81
C ALA A 198 -18.97 25.63 -7.28
N VAL A 199 -18.85 25.52 -5.96
CA VAL A 199 -17.78 24.75 -5.29
C VAL A 199 -18.06 23.24 -5.37
N SER A 200 -19.29 22.81 -5.04
CA SER A 200 -19.62 21.38 -4.92
C SER A 200 -19.78 20.65 -6.25
N ILE A 201 -20.21 21.33 -7.33
CA ILE A 201 -20.39 20.71 -8.64
C ILE A 201 -19.07 20.18 -9.24
N PHE A 202 -17.93 20.74 -8.82
CA PHE A 202 -16.59 20.24 -9.15
C PHE A 202 -16.40 18.80 -8.65
N ALA A 203 -16.85 18.48 -7.44
CA ALA A 203 -16.73 17.14 -6.88
C ALA A 203 -17.63 16.13 -7.61
N ILE A 204 -18.82 16.56 -8.06
CA ILE A 204 -19.72 15.73 -8.91
C ILE A 204 -19.05 15.40 -10.24
N GLY A 205 -18.44 16.39 -10.90
CA GLY A 205 -17.63 16.17 -12.09
C GLY A 205 -16.48 15.19 -11.80
N GLY A 206 -15.76 15.39 -10.70
CA GLY A 206 -14.67 14.52 -10.25
C GLY A 206 -15.09 13.06 -10.04
N MET A 207 -16.28 12.82 -9.50
CA MET A 207 -16.85 11.50 -9.35
C MET A 207 -17.05 10.82 -10.71
N ILE A 208 -17.70 11.50 -11.66
CA ILE A 208 -17.93 10.97 -13.01
C ILE A 208 -16.60 10.70 -13.74
N GLY A 209 -15.65 11.63 -13.64
CA GLY A 209 -14.31 11.48 -14.22
C GLY A 209 -13.54 10.31 -13.62
N GLY A 210 -13.58 10.15 -12.29
CA GLY A 210 -12.91 9.05 -11.59
C GLY A 210 -13.44 7.68 -12.01
N PHE A 211 -14.76 7.51 -12.08
CA PHE A 211 -15.37 6.25 -12.51
C PHE A 211 -15.12 5.91 -13.99
N SER A 212 -15.03 6.92 -14.85
CA SER A 212 -14.79 6.74 -16.28
C SER A 212 -13.30 6.51 -16.64
N GLY A 213 -12.38 6.70 -15.70
CA GLY A 213 -10.93 6.56 -15.90
C GLY A 213 -10.49 5.19 -16.45
N GLY A 214 -11.04 4.09 -15.92
CA GLY A 214 -10.70 2.75 -16.37
C GLY A 214 -11.18 2.44 -17.80
N TRP A 215 -12.37 2.94 -18.17
CA TRP A 215 -12.86 2.83 -19.54
C TRP A 215 -11.98 3.65 -20.51
N MET A 216 -11.65 4.89 -20.12
CA MET A 216 -10.81 5.79 -20.91
C MET A 216 -9.40 5.20 -21.15
N SER A 217 -8.77 4.67 -20.09
CA SER A 217 -7.41 4.12 -20.15
C SER A 217 -7.29 2.86 -21.00
N ASN A 218 -8.35 2.04 -21.06
CA ASN A 218 -8.39 0.83 -21.88
C ASN A 218 -8.74 1.15 -23.34
N ARG A 219 -9.67 2.07 -23.57
CA ARG A 219 -10.13 2.43 -24.93
C ARG A 219 -9.08 3.21 -25.72
N PHE A 220 -8.46 4.22 -25.11
CA PHE A 220 -7.54 5.14 -25.79
C PHE A 220 -6.07 4.93 -25.42
N GLY A 221 -5.77 4.04 -24.48
CA GLY A 221 -4.44 3.97 -23.85
C GLY A 221 -4.28 5.02 -22.75
N ARG A 222 -3.15 4.96 -22.04
CA ARG A 222 -2.92 5.83 -20.87
C ARG A 222 -2.56 7.24 -21.34
N LYS A 223 -1.57 7.36 -22.24
CA LYS A 223 -1.19 8.64 -22.87
C LYS A 223 -2.35 9.19 -23.71
N GLY A 224 -3.00 8.33 -24.51
CA GLY A 224 -4.17 8.76 -25.30
C GLY A 224 -5.31 9.29 -24.44
N GLY A 225 -5.61 8.62 -23.33
CA GLY A 225 -6.59 9.10 -22.35
C GLY A 225 -6.23 10.46 -21.74
N LEU A 226 -4.96 10.68 -21.37
CA LEU A 226 -4.50 11.97 -20.86
C LEU A 226 -4.62 13.09 -21.92
N LEU A 227 -4.31 12.81 -23.19
CA LEU A 227 -4.45 13.79 -24.28
C LEU A 227 -5.92 14.19 -24.49
N VAL A 228 -6.84 13.22 -24.52
CA VAL A 228 -8.28 13.49 -24.62
C VAL A 228 -8.76 14.26 -23.40
N ASN A 229 -8.27 13.90 -22.21
CA ASN A 229 -8.66 14.58 -20.98
C ASN A 229 -8.29 16.07 -20.97
N ASN A 230 -7.16 16.45 -21.58
CA ASN A 230 -6.75 17.85 -21.66
C ASN A 230 -7.72 18.72 -22.47
N VAL A 231 -8.48 18.14 -23.41
CA VAL A 231 -9.54 18.87 -24.12
C VAL A 231 -10.63 19.32 -23.15
N LEU A 232 -11.02 18.45 -22.20
CA LEU A 232 -11.94 18.81 -21.12
C LEU A 232 -11.33 19.88 -20.21
N GLY A 233 -10.03 19.75 -19.92
CA GLY A 233 -9.27 20.72 -19.13
C GLY A 233 -9.32 22.13 -19.72
N ILE A 234 -9.02 22.24 -21.02
CA ILE A 234 -9.07 23.50 -21.77
C ILE A 234 -10.50 24.03 -21.84
N THR A 235 -11.48 23.18 -22.16
CA THR A 235 -12.89 23.58 -22.26
C THR A 235 -13.42 24.13 -20.93
N GLY A 236 -13.18 23.43 -19.82
CA GLY A 236 -13.58 23.88 -18.49
C GLY A 236 -12.92 25.19 -18.09
N GLY A 237 -11.61 25.32 -18.33
CA GLY A 237 -10.88 26.57 -18.07
C GLY A 237 -11.37 27.76 -18.91
N LEU A 238 -11.67 27.55 -20.21
CA LEU A 238 -12.20 28.60 -21.08
C LEU A 238 -13.57 29.07 -20.60
N LEU A 239 -14.48 28.13 -20.27
CA LEU A 239 -15.80 28.49 -19.75
C LEU A 239 -15.68 29.31 -18.46
N MET A 240 -14.84 28.88 -17.52
CA MET A 240 -14.61 29.66 -16.29
C MET A 240 -14.02 31.06 -16.59
N GLY A 241 -13.06 31.16 -17.50
CA GLY A 241 -12.44 32.43 -17.89
C GLY A 241 -13.40 33.40 -18.58
N PHE A 242 -14.34 32.90 -19.38
CA PHE A 242 -15.33 33.71 -20.10
C PHE A 242 -16.62 33.97 -19.31
N THR A 243 -16.72 33.48 -18.07
CA THR A 243 -17.90 33.67 -17.21
C THR A 243 -18.32 35.14 -17.12
N LYS A 244 -17.37 36.03 -16.80
CA LYS A 244 -17.65 37.47 -16.62
C LYS A 244 -18.04 38.15 -17.93
N VAL A 245 -17.36 37.81 -19.03
CA VAL A 245 -17.65 38.34 -20.38
C VAL A 245 -19.06 37.93 -20.84
N SER A 246 -19.49 36.73 -20.48
CA SER A 246 -20.79 36.17 -20.87
C SER A 246 -21.94 36.59 -19.95
N HIS A 247 -21.65 37.37 -18.89
CA HIS A 247 -22.63 37.84 -17.92
C HIS A 247 -23.52 36.73 -17.32
N SER A 248 -22.92 35.57 -17.04
CA SER A 248 -23.65 34.38 -16.59
C SER A 248 -22.87 33.54 -15.60
N TYR A 249 -23.43 33.37 -14.39
CA TYR A 249 -22.90 32.48 -13.37
C TYR A 249 -23.18 30.99 -13.68
N GLU A 250 -24.11 30.68 -14.58
CA GLU A 250 -24.36 29.31 -15.04
C GLU A 250 -23.17 28.73 -15.83
N ILE A 251 -22.49 29.57 -16.60
CA ILE A 251 -21.28 29.19 -17.33
C ILE A 251 -20.15 28.83 -16.35
N LEU A 252 -20.07 29.50 -15.21
CA LEU A 252 -19.15 29.12 -14.13
C LEU A 252 -19.45 27.70 -13.63
N PHE A 253 -20.73 27.38 -13.37
CA PHE A 253 -21.11 26.04 -12.91
C PHE A 253 -20.75 24.97 -13.93
N LEU A 254 -21.03 25.21 -15.22
CA LEU A 254 -20.67 24.29 -16.28
C LEU A 254 -19.15 24.12 -16.41
N GLY A 255 -18.39 25.21 -16.33
CA GLY A 255 -16.93 25.19 -16.34
C GLY A 255 -16.37 24.39 -15.16
N ARG A 256 -16.92 24.60 -13.96
CA ARG A 256 -16.54 23.88 -12.72
C ARG A 256 -16.90 22.40 -12.78
N PHE A 257 -18.02 22.05 -13.40
CA PHE A 257 -18.38 20.66 -13.66
C PHE A 257 -17.40 19.98 -14.63
N ILE A 258 -17.13 20.59 -15.79
CA ILE A 258 -16.26 20.02 -16.83
C ILE A 258 -14.81 19.89 -16.32
N ILE A 259 -14.30 20.91 -15.64
CA ILE A 259 -12.95 20.83 -15.04
C ILE A 259 -12.94 19.80 -13.90
N GLY A 260 -14.06 19.59 -13.20
CA GLY A 260 -14.24 18.48 -12.26
C GLY A 260 -14.06 17.12 -12.94
N VAL A 261 -14.72 16.89 -14.09
CA VAL A 261 -14.54 15.65 -14.87
C VAL A 261 -13.08 15.47 -15.30
N ASN A 262 -12.44 16.55 -15.76
CA ASN A 262 -11.01 16.53 -16.10
C ASN A 262 -10.13 16.10 -14.92
N CYS A 263 -10.35 16.71 -13.76
CA CYS A 263 -9.67 16.44 -12.52
C CYS A 263 -9.87 14.99 -12.05
N GLY A 264 -11.09 14.46 -12.13
CA GLY A 264 -11.39 13.05 -11.80
C GLY A 264 -10.73 12.05 -12.75
N LEU A 265 -10.63 12.36 -14.04
CA LEU A 265 -9.87 11.55 -14.98
C LEU A 265 -8.37 11.60 -14.68
N ASN A 266 -7.83 12.75 -14.26
CA ASN A 266 -6.42 12.86 -13.89
C ASN A 266 -6.07 12.00 -12.65
N THR A 267 -6.94 11.93 -11.64
CA THR A 267 -6.69 11.11 -10.43
C THR A 267 -6.65 9.61 -10.69
N SER A 268 -7.16 9.15 -11.84
CA SER A 268 -7.10 7.74 -12.26
C SER A 268 -6.02 7.50 -13.32
N LEU A 269 -5.93 8.34 -14.35
CA LEU A 269 -5.03 8.16 -15.48
C LEU A 269 -3.57 8.45 -15.14
N VAL A 270 -3.28 9.50 -14.35
CA VAL A 270 -1.90 9.90 -14.05
C VAL A 270 -1.17 8.84 -13.20
N PRO A 271 -1.73 8.35 -12.07
CA PRO A 271 -1.09 7.29 -11.29
C PRO A 271 -0.92 5.99 -12.08
N MET A 272 -1.91 5.65 -12.92
CA MET A 272 -1.84 4.46 -13.80
C MET A 272 -0.71 4.60 -14.81
N TYR A 273 -0.61 5.74 -15.52
CA TYR A 273 0.45 5.97 -16.49
C TYR A 273 1.84 5.91 -15.83
N ILE A 274 2.02 6.62 -14.70
CA ILE A 274 3.30 6.68 -14.00
C ILE A 274 3.71 5.30 -13.47
N SER A 275 2.80 4.56 -12.84
CA SER A 275 3.11 3.22 -12.32
C SER A 275 3.49 2.21 -13.42
N GLU A 276 2.91 2.35 -14.62
CA GLU A 276 3.18 1.46 -15.74
C GLU A 276 4.47 1.79 -16.51
N ILE A 277 4.94 3.05 -16.51
CA ILE A 277 6.24 3.43 -17.11
C ILE A 277 7.42 3.27 -16.12
N ALA A 278 7.13 3.33 -14.82
CA ALA A 278 8.12 3.28 -13.76
C ALA A 278 8.79 1.91 -13.64
N PRO A 279 10.08 1.86 -13.24
CA PRO A 279 10.72 0.64 -12.77
C PRO A 279 10.21 0.29 -11.38
N LEU A 280 10.21 -1.01 -11.06
CA LEU A 280 9.55 -1.55 -9.86
C LEU A 280 10.09 -0.97 -8.56
N ASN A 281 11.40 -0.73 -8.50
CA ASN A 281 12.10 -0.09 -7.38
C ASN A 281 11.62 1.35 -7.12
N LEU A 282 11.12 2.07 -8.14
CA LEU A 282 10.69 3.48 -8.01
C LEU A 282 9.16 3.65 -7.93
N ARG A 283 8.36 2.63 -8.28
CA ARG A 283 6.89 2.70 -8.31
C ARG A 283 6.30 3.25 -6.99
N GLY A 284 6.82 2.83 -5.85
CA GLY A 284 6.35 3.26 -4.53
C GLY A 284 6.54 4.76 -4.26
N GLY A 285 7.69 5.32 -4.63
CA GLY A 285 8.01 6.74 -4.45
C GLY A 285 7.31 7.66 -5.46
N LEU A 286 6.90 7.13 -6.61
CA LEU A 286 6.26 7.91 -7.66
C LEU A 286 4.79 8.27 -7.36
N GLY A 287 4.11 7.50 -6.51
CA GLY A 287 2.80 7.91 -5.96
C GLY A 287 2.88 9.24 -5.21
N THR A 288 4.04 9.53 -4.62
CA THR A 288 4.29 10.75 -3.87
C THR A 288 4.48 11.98 -4.76
N VAL A 289 5.03 11.80 -5.97
CA VAL A 289 5.17 12.90 -6.93
C VAL A 289 3.80 13.44 -7.34
N ASN A 290 2.79 12.57 -7.45
CA ASN A 290 1.41 12.97 -7.70
C ASN A 290 0.89 13.87 -6.57
N GLN A 291 1.04 13.42 -5.31
CA GLN A 291 0.56 14.19 -4.16
C GLN A 291 1.30 15.53 -4.02
N LEU A 292 2.61 15.56 -4.29
CA LEU A 292 3.40 16.78 -4.28
C LEU A 292 2.89 17.78 -5.34
N ALA A 293 2.54 17.31 -6.53
CA ALA A 293 1.98 18.18 -7.56
C ALA A 293 0.60 18.74 -7.18
N VAL A 294 -0.24 17.95 -6.49
CA VAL A 294 -1.49 18.45 -5.94
C VAL A 294 -1.25 19.59 -4.95
N THR A 295 -0.33 19.42 -3.99
CA THR A 295 -0.08 20.45 -2.98
C THR A 295 0.61 21.68 -3.57
N VAL A 296 1.51 21.51 -4.54
CA VAL A 296 2.12 22.62 -5.28
C VAL A 296 1.07 23.37 -6.12
N GLY A 297 0.18 22.66 -6.82
CA GLY A 297 -0.90 23.28 -7.59
C GLY A 297 -1.85 24.08 -6.70
N LEU A 298 -2.18 23.54 -5.52
CA LEU A 298 -3.01 24.22 -4.54
C LEU A 298 -2.31 25.49 -4.01
N LEU A 299 -1.04 25.41 -3.60
CA LEU A 299 -0.26 26.57 -3.17
C LEU A 299 -0.18 27.64 -4.28
N LEU A 300 0.07 27.22 -5.53
CA LEU A 300 0.13 28.13 -6.67
C LEU A 300 -1.20 28.88 -6.85
N SER A 301 -2.33 28.20 -6.69
CA SER A 301 -3.66 28.83 -6.78
C SER A 301 -3.89 29.88 -5.69
N GLN A 302 -3.42 29.61 -4.46
CA GLN A 302 -3.53 30.53 -3.34
C GLN A 302 -2.64 31.76 -3.52
N VAL A 303 -1.41 31.56 -4.02
CA VAL A 303 -0.48 32.66 -4.31
C VAL A 303 -1.04 33.55 -5.42
N LEU A 304 -1.51 32.99 -6.53
CA LEU A 304 -2.09 33.79 -7.61
C LEU A 304 -3.41 34.46 -7.21
N GLY A 305 -4.12 33.92 -6.23
CA GLY A 305 -5.39 34.41 -5.72
C GLY A 305 -5.32 35.64 -4.80
N ILE A 306 -4.13 36.19 -4.51
CA ILE A 306 -4.02 37.42 -3.72
C ILE A 306 -4.39 38.65 -4.55
N GLU A 307 -4.82 39.72 -3.88
CA GLU A 307 -5.25 40.98 -4.53
C GLU A 307 -4.15 41.62 -5.35
N GLN A 308 -2.89 41.47 -4.93
CA GLN A 308 -1.73 42.03 -5.62
C GLN A 308 -1.43 41.33 -6.95
N ILE A 309 -2.08 40.19 -7.25
CA ILE A 309 -1.84 39.40 -8.48
C ILE A 309 -3.11 39.31 -9.32
N LEU A 310 -4.01 38.35 -9.02
CA LEU A 310 -5.23 38.11 -9.81
C LEU A 310 -6.49 38.00 -8.95
N GLY A 311 -6.40 38.07 -7.62
CA GLY A 311 -7.53 38.05 -6.69
C GLY A 311 -8.32 39.35 -6.64
N THR A 312 -8.53 40.02 -7.78
CA THR A 312 -9.24 41.29 -7.91
C THR A 312 -10.57 41.10 -8.65
N ASN A 313 -11.45 42.11 -8.62
CA ASN A 313 -12.74 42.08 -9.33
C ASN A 313 -12.58 41.86 -10.84
N GLU A 314 -11.48 42.33 -11.45
CA GLU A 314 -11.17 42.11 -12.86
C GLU A 314 -10.31 40.85 -13.10
N GLY A 315 -9.48 40.46 -12.13
CA GLY A 315 -8.52 39.37 -12.28
C GLY A 315 -9.08 37.96 -12.02
N TRP A 316 -10.15 37.80 -11.24
CA TRP A 316 -10.63 36.47 -10.84
C TRP A 316 -11.08 35.56 -12.02
N PRO A 317 -11.66 36.05 -13.14
CA PRO A 317 -11.97 35.17 -14.27
C PRO A 317 -10.69 34.66 -14.93
N ILE A 318 -9.66 35.53 -15.03
CA ILE A 318 -8.34 35.14 -15.54
C ILE A 318 -7.70 34.10 -14.63
N LEU A 319 -7.79 34.29 -13.31
CA LEU A 319 -7.32 33.33 -12.31
C LEU A 319 -7.94 31.93 -12.55
N LEU A 320 -9.26 31.84 -12.71
CA LEU A 320 -9.88 30.54 -13.03
C LEU A 320 -9.48 30.01 -14.41
N GLY A 321 -9.35 30.91 -15.40
CA GLY A 321 -8.93 30.58 -16.77
C GLY A 321 -7.48 30.09 -16.89
N LEU A 322 -6.59 30.44 -15.95
CA LEU A 322 -5.20 29.94 -15.92
C LEU A 322 -5.11 28.43 -15.71
N ALA A 323 -6.20 27.76 -15.31
CA ALA A 323 -6.31 26.30 -15.30
C ALA A 323 -6.04 25.65 -16.67
N ILE A 324 -6.11 26.42 -17.77
CA ILE A 324 -5.76 25.99 -19.13
C ILE A 324 -4.25 25.77 -19.29
N CYS A 325 -3.40 26.53 -18.59
CA CYS A 325 -1.95 26.53 -18.81
C CYS A 325 -1.31 25.15 -18.58
N PRO A 326 -1.57 24.44 -17.46
CA PRO A 326 -1.07 23.08 -17.27
C PRO A 326 -1.55 22.11 -18.36
N ALA A 327 -2.79 22.27 -18.86
CA ALA A 327 -3.35 21.40 -19.89
C ALA A 327 -2.72 21.62 -21.27
N ILE A 328 -2.50 22.89 -21.66
CA ILE A 328 -1.77 23.22 -22.89
C ILE A 328 -0.34 22.69 -22.81
N LEU A 329 0.34 22.94 -21.71
CA LEU A 329 1.70 22.45 -21.51
C LEU A 329 1.75 20.91 -21.59
N GLN A 330 0.77 20.24 -20.97
CA GLN A 330 0.65 18.79 -21.03
C GLN A 330 0.39 18.29 -22.46
N ILE A 331 -0.45 18.95 -23.25
CA ILE A 331 -0.66 18.64 -24.68
C ILE A 331 0.60 18.84 -25.51
N MET A 332 1.45 19.82 -25.19
CA MET A 332 2.72 20.02 -25.89
C MET A 332 3.76 18.95 -25.53
N LEU A 333 3.80 18.50 -24.28
CA LEU A 333 4.82 17.55 -23.79
C LEU A 333 4.44 16.08 -24.04
N LEU A 334 3.18 15.68 -23.80
CA LEU A 334 2.74 14.28 -23.91
C LEU A 334 2.98 13.62 -25.27
N PRO A 335 2.86 14.30 -26.43
CA PRO A 335 3.15 13.70 -27.74
C PRO A 335 4.55 13.14 -27.85
N LEU A 336 5.53 13.77 -27.18
CA LEU A 336 6.93 13.32 -27.12
C LEU A 336 7.14 12.18 -26.11
N CYS A 337 6.23 12.03 -25.14
CA CYS A 337 6.27 10.94 -24.18
C CYS A 337 5.88 9.59 -24.82
N PRO A 338 6.45 8.48 -24.34
CA PRO A 338 6.04 7.15 -24.75
C PRO A 338 4.62 6.80 -24.26
N GLU A 339 3.92 5.91 -24.96
CA GLU A 339 2.75 5.23 -24.40
C GLU A 339 3.19 4.16 -23.38
N SER A 340 2.31 3.76 -22.47
CA SER A 340 2.60 2.72 -21.47
C SER A 340 3.11 1.41 -22.13
N PRO A 341 4.32 0.92 -21.73
CA PRO A 341 4.81 -0.38 -22.19
C PRO A 341 3.85 -1.51 -21.86
N ARG A 342 3.26 -1.48 -20.65
CA ARG A 342 2.29 -2.49 -20.19
C ARG A 342 1.07 -2.50 -21.10
N TYR A 343 0.51 -1.33 -21.41
CA TYR A 343 -0.62 -1.21 -22.35
C TYR A 343 -0.28 -1.74 -23.75
N LEU A 344 0.90 -1.41 -24.29
CA LEU A 344 1.32 -1.83 -25.63
C LEU A 344 1.64 -3.33 -25.74
N LEU A 345 2.09 -3.97 -24.66
CA LEU A 345 2.49 -5.38 -24.66
C LEU A 345 1.32 -6.32 -24.32
N ILE A 346 0.47 -5.90 -23.39
CA ILE A 346 -0.61 -6.72 -22.81
C ILE A 346 -1.96 -6.36 -23.43
N THR A 347 -2.38 -5.10 -23.29
CA THR A 347 -3.74 -4.68 -23.71
C THR A 347 -3.87 -4.55 -25.23
N ASN A 348 -2.83 -4.06 -25.90
CA ASN A 348 -2.85 -3.79 -27.34
C ASN A 348 -1.92 -4.76 -28.11
N ASN A 349 -2.41 -5.98 -28.32
CA ASN A 349 -1.67 -7.08 -28.95
C ASN A 349 -1.02 -6.75 -30.31
N GLY A 350 -1.53 -5.74 -31.04
CA GLY A 350 -1.00 -5.32 -32.34
C GLY A 350 0.31 -4.53 -32.29
N LYS A 351 0.76 -4.07 -31.11
CA LYS A 351 1.89 -3.12 -30.98
C LYS A 351 3.06 -3.62 -30.14
N LYS A 352 3.22 -4.95 -29.99
CA LYS A 352 4.29 -5.56 -29.17
C LYS A 352 5.71 -5.07 -29.51
N LYS A 353 6.03 -4.93 -30.81
CA LYS A 353 7.34 -4.39 -31.24
C LYS A 353 7.57 -2.97 -30.71
N GLN A 354 6.55 -2.11 -30.78
CA GLN A 354 6.60 -0.76 -30.25
C GLN A 354 6.74 -0.76 -28.73
N GLY A 355 6.03 -1.65 -28.02
CA GLY A 355 6.16 -1.83 -26.57
C GLY A 355 7.59 -2.12 -26.13
N ARG A 356 8.29 -3.04 -26.82
CA ARG A 356 9.71 -3.34 -26.54
C ARG A 356 10.61 -2.13 -26.77
N VAL A 357 10.46 -1.41 -27.89
CA VAL A 357 11.26 -0.21 -28.20
C VAL A 357 11.06 0.86 -27.13
N THR A 358 9.80 1.09 -26.75
CA THR A 358 9.44 2.05 -25.70
C THR A 358 10.06 1.69 -24.35
N LEU A 359 9.99 0.42 -23.95
CA LEU A 359 10.57 -0.05 -22.70
C LEU A 359 12.09 0.11 -22.67
N ARG A 360 12.80 -0.20 -23.77
CA ARG A 360 14.25 0.07 -23.88
C ARG A 360 14.58 1.54 -23.70
N ARG A 361 13.76 2.44 -24.27
CA ARG A 361 13.95 3.88 -24.15
C ARG A 361 13.74 4.36 -22.70
N LEU A 362 12.72 3.86 -22.02
CA LEU A 362 12.42 4.21 -20.63
C LEU A 362 13.46 3.66 -19.64
N ARG A 363 13.95 2.45 -19.87
CA ARG A 363 14.95 1.78 -19.02
C ARG A 363 16.40 2.14 -19.36
N ALA A 364 16.63 2.80 -20.50
CA ALA A 364 17.96 3.03 -21.08
C ALA A 364 18.84 1.76 -21.15
N SER A 365 18.20 0.59 -21.30
CA SER A 365 18.85 -0.73 -21.28
C SER A 365 18.33 -1.60 -22.43
N ARG A 366 19.20 -2.48 -22.94
CA ARG A 366 18.83 -3.50 -23.93
C ARG A 366 18.26 -4.76 -23.28
N MET A 367 18.56 -5.01 -22.01
CA MET A 367 18.09 -6.17 -21.25
C MET A 367 16.73 -5.86 -20.63
N ILE A 368 15.67 -5.93 -21.45
CA ILE A 368 14.29 -5.66 -21.03
C ILE A 368 13.43 -6.93 -20.95
N ASP A 369 14.02 -8.08 -21.25
CA ASP A 369 13.27 -9.34 -21.31
C ASP A 369 12.77 -9.78 -19.93
N GLU A 370 13.53 -9.47 -18.87
CA GLU A 370 13.11 -9.68 -17.48
C GLU A 370 11.91 -8.79 -17.10
N ASP A 371 11.93 -7.50 -17.46
CA ASP A 371 10.79 -6.57 -17.25
C ASP A 371 9.54 -7.07 -18.00
N ILE A 372 9.69 -7.62 -19.20
CA ILE A 372 8.59 -8.14 -20.02
C ILE A 372 8.01 -9.43 -19.42
N GLU A 373 8.87 -10.38 -19.05
CA GLU A 373 8.42 -11.63 -18.43
C GLU A 373 7.71 -11.36 -17.11
N GLU A 374 8.14 -10.35 -16.37
CA GLU A 374 7.47 -9.91 -15.14
C GLU A 374 6.10 -9.28 -15.42
N MET A 375 5.98 -8.43 -16.44
CA MET A 375 4.66 -7.91 -16.85
C MET A 375 3.71 -9.04 -17.26
N HIS A 376 4.21 -10.08 -17.95
CA HIS A 376 3.40 -11.27 -18.28
C HIS A 376 3.14 -12.18 -17.07
N ALA A 377 4.03 -12.21 -16.08
CA ALA A 377 3.78 -12.90 -14.81
C ALA A 377 2.69 -12.18 -13.99
N GLU A 378 2.74 -10.85 -13.87
CA GLU A 378 1.69 -10.02 -13.27
C GLU A 378 0.35 -10.23 -13.99
N GLU A 379 0.36 -10.27 -15.32
CA GLU A 379 -0.83 -10.53 -16.14
C GLU A 379 -1.39 -11.95 -15.90
N ARG A 380 -0.54 -12.99 -15.93
CA ARG A 380 -0.97 -14.37 -15.68
C ARG A 380 -1.54 -14.53 -14.27
N ALA A 381 -0.95 -13.88 -13.28
CA ALA A 381 -1.49 -13.84 -11.92
C ALA A 381 -2.86 -13.15 -11.89
N GLN A 382 -3.03 -12.03 -12.59
CA GLN A 382 -4.32 -11.35 -12.73
C GLN A 382 -5.37 -12.15 -13.50
N GLN A 383 -4.98 -12.94 -14.50
CA GLN A 383 -5.88 -13.79 -15.29
C GLN A 383 -6.24 -15.09 -14.58
N ALA A 384 -5.36 -15.59 -13.70
CA ALA A 384 -5.65 -16.72 -12.83
C ALA A 384 -6.74 -16.38 -11.80
N GLU A 385 -6.89 -15.10 -11.47
CA GLU A 385 -8.02 -14.57 -10.73
C GLU A 385 -9.19 -14.23 -11.69
N SER A 386 -10.43 -14.52 -11.30
CA SER A 386 -11.59 -14.17 -12.12
C SER A 386 -11.74 -12.66 -12.23
N HIS A 387 -12.19 -12.17 -13.39
CA HIS A 387 -12.46 -10.75 -13.60
C HIS A 387 -13.69 -10.35 -12.76
N ILE A 388 -13.45 -9.81 -11.57
CA ILE A 388 -14.50 -9.45 -10.61
C ILE A 388 -15.21 -8.17 -11.08
N SER A 389 -16.52 -8.26 -11.30
CA SER A 389 -17.34 -7.07 -11.56
C SER A 389 -17.45 -6.19 -10.30
N PRO A 390 -17.72 -4.88 -10.43
CA PRO A 390 -17.93 -4.01 -9.26
C PRO A 390 -19.06 -4.51 -8.33
N MET A 391 -20.07 -5.19 -8.89
CA MET A 391 -21.17 -5.76 -8.13
C MET A 391 -20.74 -7.02 -7.37
N GLU A 392 -19.96 -7.90 -8.02
CA GLU A 392 -19.34 -9.06 -7.37
C GLU A 392 -18.34 -8.64 -6.28
N LEU A 393 -17.63 -7.53 -6.45
CA LEU A 393 -16.71 -6.99 -5.44
C LEU A 393 -17.44 -6.63 -4.15
N ILE A 394 -18.65 -6.04 -4.26
CA ILE A 394 -19.48 -5.65 -3.12
C ILE A 394 -20.13 -6.88 -2.46
N CYS A 395 -20.55 -7.85 -3.28
CA CYS A 395 -21.23 -9.05 -2.80
C CYS A 395 -20.27 -10.14 -2.27
N SER A 396 -18.99 -10.11 -2.63
CA SER A 396 -18.01 -11.12 -2.25
C SER A 396 -17.60 -11.02 -0.76
N PRO A 397 -17.83 -12.07 0.06
CA PRO A 397 -17.47 -12.07 1.47
C PRO A 397 -15.96 -11.93 1.71
N THR A 398 -15.12 -12.44 0.81
CA THR A 398 -13.65 -12.42 0.94
C THR A 398 -13.07 -11.04 0.65
N LEU A 399 -13.69 -10.28 -0.25
CA LEU A 399 -13.22 -8.95 -0.66
C LEU A 399 -13.86 -7.81 0.13
N ARG A 400 -14.92 -8.11 0.89
CA ARG A 400 -15.65 -7.14 1.70
C ARG A 400 -14.75 -6.44 2.73
N SER A 401 -13.86 -7.17 3.41
CA SER A 401 -12.96 -6.58 4.42
C SER A 401 -11.95 -5.59 3.81
N PRO A 402 -11.18 -5.94 2.74
CA PRO A 402 -10.37 -4.96 2.02
C PRO A 402 -11.16 -3.78 1.46
N LEU A 403 -12.36 -4.02 0.93
CA LEU A 403 -13.23 -2.97 0.39
C LEU A 403 -13.67 -1.99 1.48
N ILE A 404 -14.12 -2.50 2.65
CA ILE A 404 -14.50 -1.66 3.79
C ILE A 404 -13.32 -0.83 4.26
N ILE A 405 -12.12 -1.42 4.38
CA ILE A 405 -10.91 -0.67 4.77
C ILE A 405 -10.64 0.44 3.75
N GLY A 406 -10.69 0.15 2.44
CA GLY A 406 -10.51 1.14 1.38
C GLY A 406 -11.53 2.28 1.45
N ILE A 407 -12.82 1.96 1.61
CA ILE A 407 -13.89 2.94 1.73
C ILE A 407 -13.69 3.81 2.98
N VAL A 408 -13.47 3.19 4.15
CA VAL A 408 -13.26 3.91 5.41
C VAL A 408 -12.02 4.80 5.35
N MET A 409 -10.94 4.36 4.68
CA MET A 409 -9.76 5.18 4.46
C MET A 409 -10.10 6.44 3.65
N GLN A 410 -10.84 6.32 2.54
CA GLN A 410 -11.23 7.49 1.74
C GLN A 410 -12.22 8.40 2.48
N LEU A 411 -13.19 7.83 3.19
CA LEU A 411 -14.11 8.60 4.02
C LEU A 411 -13.37 9.33 5.13
N SER A 412 -12.39 8.71 5.79
CA SER A 412 -11.59 9.35 6.83
C SER A 412 -10.79 10.56 6.32
N GLN A 413 -10.35 10.52 5.05
CA GLN A 413 -9.69 11.65 4.43
C GLN A 413 -10.67 12.80 4.18
N GLN A 414 -11.85 12.52 3.62
CA GLN A 414 -12.84 13.57 3.28
C GLN A 414 -13.53 14.14 4.53
N PHE A 415 -13.93 13.28 5.46
CA PHE A 415 -14.59 13.67 6.73
C PHE A 415 -13.63 14.20 7.79
N SER A 416 -12.32 14.26 7.50
CA SER A 416 -11.39 15.04 8.33
C SER A 416 -11.70 16.55 8.31
N GLY A 417 -12.52 17.02 7.35
CA GLY A 417 -12.83 18.44 7.18
C GLY A 417 -11.80 19.20 6.34
N ILE A 418 -10.83 18.52 5.74
CA ILE A 418 -9.75 19.18 4.98
C ILE A 418 -10.28 20.03 3.79
N ASN A 419 -11.35 19.59 3.13
CA ASN A 419 -11.96 20.37 2.05
C ASN A 419 -12.57 21.69 2.55
N ALA A 420 -13.06 21.73 3.80
CA ALA A 420 -13.54 22.98 4.38
C ALA A 420 -12.39 23.99 4.51
N VAL A 421 -11.19 23.52 4.87
CA VAL A 421 -9.99 24.35 4.90
C VAL A 421 -9.58 24.77 3.48
N PHE A 422 -9.65 23.89 2.49
CA PHE A 422 -9.25 24.21 1.11
C PHE A 422 -10.16 25.22 0.44
N TYR A 423 -11.47 25.09 0.64
CA TYR A 423 -12.47 25.92 -0.05
C TYR A 423 -12.84 27.19 0.72
N TYR A 424 -12.72 27.20 2.05
CA TYR A 424 -13.25 28.28 2.89
C TYR A 424 -12.25 28.85 3.91
N SER A 425 -10.96 28.49 3.86
CA SER A 425 -10.00 29.01 4.85
C SER A 425 -9.88 30.53 4.87
N THR A 426 -9.97 31.21 3.72
CA THR A 426 -9.91 32.68 3.69
C THR A 426 -11.12 33.27 4.40
N SER A 427 -12.32 32.73 4.12
CA SER A 427 -13.57 33.10 4.80
C SER A 427 -13.52 32.82 6.30
N LEU A 428 -12.98 31.67 6.71
CA LEU A 428 -12.76 31.31 8.11
C LEU A 428 -11.82 32.28 8.83
N PHE A 429 -10.70 32.67 8.22
CA PHE A 429 -9.79 33.66 8.82
C PHE A 429 -10.41 35.07 8.91
N ILE A 430 -11.19 35.48 7.91
CA ILE A 430 -11.94 36.75 7.98
C ILE A 430 -12.95 36.68 9.14
N SER A 431 -13.65 35.54 9.28
CA SER A 431 -14.62 35.32 10.36
C SER A 431 -13.98 35.36 11.74
N THR A 432 -12.68 35.07 11.88
CA THR A 432 -11.93 35.19 13.15
C THR A 432 -11.43 36.62 13.42
N GLY A 433 -11.53 37.53 12.45
CA GLY A 433 -11.26 38.96 12.61
C GLY A 433 -10.03 39.46 11.87
N LEU A 434 -9.41 38.63 11.01
CA LEU A 434 -8.33 39.09 10.14
C LEU A 434 -8.89 39.97 9.02
N SER A 435 -8.09 40.93 8.56
CA SER A 435 -8.38 41.64 7.30
C SER A 435 -8.31 40.68 6.11
N GLU A 436 -8.95 41.04 4.99
CA GLU A 436 -8.96 40.20 3.77
C GLU A 436 -7.55 39.86 3.28
N ASP A 437 -6.66 40.85 3.25
CA ASP A 437 -5.25 40.65 2.88
C ASP A 437 -4.56 39.65 3.82
N SER A 438 -4.67 39.86 5.13
CA SER A 438 -4.01 39.00 6.12
C SER A 438 -4.57 37.58 6.12
N ALA A 439 -5.88 37.44 5.85
CA ALA A 439 -6.53 36.14 5.69
C ALA A 439 -6.01 35.39 4.45
N LYS A 440 -5.84 36.08 3.31
CA LYS A 440 -5.26 35.50 2.08
C LYS A 440 -3.81 35.04 2.33
N PHE A 441 -2.99 35.84 3.01
CA PHE A 441 -1.62 35.43 3.38
C PHE A 441 -1.60 34.24 4.36
N ALA A 442 -2.51 34.19 5.33
CA ALA A 442 -2.64 33.05 6.24
C ALA A 442 -3.01 31.76 5.47
N THR A 443 -3.92 31.85 4.49
CA THR A 443 -4.27 30.74 3.60
C THR A 443 -3.07 30.24 2.79
N ILE A 444 -2.21 31.13 2.27
CA ILE A 444 -0.94 30.73 1.63
C ILE A 444 -0.03 29.99 2.61
N GLY A 445 0.02 30.44 3.87
CA GLY A 445 0.77 29.76 4.93
C GLY A 445 0.34 28.30 5.11
N ILE A 446 -0.97 28.03 5.08
CA ILE A 446 -1.51 26.65 5.10
C ILE A 446 -1.00 25.87 3.88
N GLY A 447 -1.06 26.46 2.68
CA GLY A 447 -0.52 25.88 1.44
C GLY A 447 0.95 25.49 1.55
N ALA A 448 1.78 26.39 2.05
CA ALA A 448 3.21 26.19 2.20
C ALA A 448 3.51 25.06 3.20
N ILE A 449 2.83 25.05 4.35
CA ILE A 449 2.94 23.98 5.35
C ILE A 449 2.55 22.63 4.74
N MET A 450 1.52 22.57 3.89
CA MET A 450 1.13 21.32 3.25
C MET A 450 2.18 20.79 2.27
N VAL A 451 2.81 21.66 1.47
CA VAL A 451 3.91 21.24 0.58
C VAL A 451 5.07 20.68 1.41
N VAL A 452 5.47 21.38 2.47
CA VAL A 452 6.55 20.94 3.38
C VAL A 452 6.18 19.61 4.04
N MET A 453 4.98 19.48 4.61
CA MET A 453 4.54 18.26 5.26
C MET A 453 4.37 17.09 4.28
N THR A 454 4.03 17.36 3.02
CA THR A 454 4.01 16.33 1.97
C THR A 454 5.42 15.78 1.74
N LEU A 455 6.43 16.65 1.67
CA LEU A 455 7.85 16.23 1.55
C LEU A 455 8.36 15.50 2.79
N VAL A 456 7.91 15.88 3.99
CA VAL A 456 8.25 15.19 5.25
C VAL A 456 7.58 13.82 5.35
N SER A 457 6.35 13.66 4.82
CA SER A 457 5.61 12.41 4.88
C SER A 457 6.28 11.26 4.12
N ILE A 458 7.09 11.59 3.10
CA ILE A 458 7.76 10.63 2.22
C ILE A 458 8.73 9.73 3.00
N PRO A 459 9.81 10.26 3.63
CA PRO A 459 10.73 9.43 4.39
C PRO A 459 10.09 8.84 5.66
N LEU A 460 9.02 9.46 6.20
CA LEU A 460 8.31 8.94 7.36
C LEU A 460 7.50 7.69 7.00
N MET A 461 6.85 7.66 5.84
CA MET A 461 6.02 6.54 5.41
C MET A 461 6.81 5.21 5.37
N ASP A 462 8.05 5.28 4.89
CA ASP A 462 8.94 4.11 4.81
C ASP A 462 9.51 3.70 6.19
N LYS A 463 9.70 4.66 7.11
CA LYS A 463 10.27 4.40 8.44
C LYS A 463 9.24 3.94 9.48
N THR A 464 8.09 4.61 9.57
CA THR A 464 7.09 4.39 10.63
C THR A 464 5.93 3.50 10.19
N GLY A 465 5.79 3.27 8.88
CA GLY A 465 4.69 2.54 8.28
C GLY A 465 3.40 3.36 8.11
N ARG A 466 2.56 2.92 7.15
CA ARG A 466 1.35 3.63 6.71
C ARG A 466 0.25 3.72 7.78
N ARG A 467 -0.01 2.62 8.51
CA ARG A 467 -1.06 2.55 9.55
C ARG A 467 -0.80 3.56 10.68
N THR A 468 0.43 3.58 11.17
CA THR A 468 0.88 4.45 12.24
C THR A 468 0.73 5.92 11.84
N LEU A 469 1.19 6.27 10.63
CA LEU A 469 1.12 7.64 10.13
C LEU A 469 -0.33 8.13 9.96
N HIS A 470 -1.22 7.26 9.47
CA HIS A 470 -2.65 7.59 9.32
C HIS A 470 -3.34 7.83 10.67
N LEU A 471 -3.07 6.98 11.67
CA LEU A 471 -3.63 7.12 13.01
C LEU A 471 -3.13 8.38 13.74
N TYR A 472 -1.84 8.68 13.65
CA TYR A 472 -1.31 9.93 14.21
C TYR A 472 -1.86 11.16 13.50
N GLY A 473 -2.02 11.11 12.17
CA GLY A 473 -2.64 12.18 11.40
C GLY A 473 -4.08 12.45 11.86
N LEU A 474 -4.92 11.41 11.94
CA LEU A 474 -6.29 11.51 12.42
C LEU A 474 -6.37 12.00 13.88
N GLY A 475 -5.50 11.47 14.75
CA GLY A 475 -5.44 11.89 16.15
C GLY A 475 -5.05 13.35 16.32
N GLY A 476 -4.07 13.83 15.55
CA GLY A 476 -3.69 15.24 15.51
C GLY A 476 -4.83 16.14 15.02
N MET A 477 -5.47 15.77 13.90
CA MET A 477 -6.61 16.52 13.35
C MET A 477 -7.78 16.59 14.35
N PHE A 478 -8.06 15.51 15.08
CA PHE A 478 -9.07 15.49 16.13
C PHE A 478 -8.77 16.51 17.24
N ILE A 479 -7.54 16.52 17.76
CA ILE A 479 -7.11 17.45 18.81
C ILE A 479 -7.21 18.90 18.32
N PHE A 480 -6.70 19.20 17.12
CA PHE A 480 -6.75 20.57 16.58
C PHE A 480 -8.17 21.02 16.23
N SER A 481 -9.06 20.11 15.84
CA SER A 481 -10.47 20.44 15.61
C SER A 481 -11.17 20.83 16.91
N ILE A 482 -10.83 20.20 18.04
CA ILE A 482 -11.31 20.61 19.37
C ILE A 482 -10.81 22.03 19.69
N PHE A 483 -9.52 22.31 19.45
CA PHE A 483 -8.97 23.65 19.70
C PHE A 483 -9.68 24.71 18.87
N ILE A 484 -9.85 24.49 17.56
CA ILE A 484 -10.58 25.41 16.67
C ILE A 484 -12.00 25.66 17.22
N THR A 485 -12.72 24.59 17.59
CA THR A 485 -14.08 24.69 18.12
C THR A 485 -14.15 25.52 19.41
N ILE A 486 -13.24 25.27 20.36
CA ILE A 486 -13.15 26.03 21.61
C ILE A 486 -12.84 27.50 21.32
N SER A 487 -11.89 27.78 20.41
CA SER A 487 -11.54 29.16 20.02
C SER A 487 -12.74 29.92 19.43
N PHE A 488 -13.53 29.28 18.55
CA PHE A 488 -14.75 29.87 18.01
C PHE A 488 -15.81 30.10 19.09
N LEU A 489 -15.98 29.16 20.04
CA LEU A 489 -16.94 29.30 21.14
C LEU A 489 -16.57 30.46 22.07
N ILE A 490 -15.28 30.60 22.40
CA ILE A 490 -14.78 31.72 23.20
C ILE A 490 -15.05 33.04 22.46
N LYS A 491 -14.76 33.12 21.16
CA LYS A 491 -15.05 34.31 20.36
C LYS A 491 -16.54 34.66 20.36
N ALA A 492 -17.42 33.68 20.19
CA ALA A 492 -18.87 33.89 20.23
C ALA A 492 -19.36 34.34 21.61
N SER A 493 -18.69 33.90 22.67
CA SER A 493 -19.03 34.23 24.07
C SER A 493 -18.52 35.60 24.52
N ILE A 494 -17.57 36.22 23.81
CA ILE A 494 -17.11 37.59 24.06
C ILE A 494 -17.93 38.53 23.16
N PRO A 495 -19.01 39.17 23.65
CA PRO A 495 -19.78 40.06 22.79
C PRO A 495 -18.92 41.27 22.38
N ASN A 496 -18.94 41.58 21.07
CA ASN A 496 -18.28 42.73 20.45
C ASN A 496 -18.57 44.10 21.13
N VAL A 497 -19.55 44.13 22.03
CA VAL A 497 -19.87 45.28 22.88
C VAL A 497 -18.71 45.66 23.81
N TYR A 498 -17.92 44.72 24.33
CA TYR A 498 -16.82 45.06 25.26
C TYR A 498 -15.63 45.72 24.57
N VAL A 499 -15.36 45.39 23.30
CA VAL A 499 -14.22 45.98 22.56
C VAL A 499 -14.58 47.39 22.09
N TYR A 500 -15.79 47.60 21.57
CA TYR A 500 -16.26 48.94 21.21
C TYR A 500 -16.40 49.85 22.44
N ASP A 501 -16.98 49.40 23.56
CA ASP A 501 -17.14 50.22 24.76
C ASP A 501 -15.79 50.53 25.45
N THR A 502 -14.80 49.63 25.37
CA THR A 502 -13.44 49.89 25.90
C THR A 502 -12.65 50.88 25.05
N ILE A 503 -12.80 50.82 23.72
CA ILE A 503 -12.15 51.77 22.79
C ILE A 503 -12.87 53.13 22.81
N TYR A 504 -14.21 53.17 22.91
CA TYR A 504 -14.95 54.44 23.03
C TYR A 504 -14.70 55.13 24.38
N ARG A 505 -14.47 54.36 25.46
CA ARG A 505 -14.15 54.91 26.80
C ARG A 505 -12.69 55.31 26.97
N SER A 506 -11.74 54.76 26.22
CA SER A 506 -10.34 55.21 26.27
C SER A 506 -10.13 56.55 25.54
N VAL A 507 -11.04 56.92 24.64
CA VAL A 507 -10.99 58.15 23.85
C VAL A 507 -11.75 59.32 24.51
N ASN A 508 -12.63 59.08 25.49
CA ASN A 508 -13.46 60.13 26.11
C ASN A 508 -13.30 60.21 27.64
N PRO A 509 -12.44 61.10 28.16
CA PRO A 509 -12.13 61.18 29.60
C PRO A 509 -13.21 61.84 30.48
N THR A 510 -14.33 62.31 29.93
CA THR A 510 -15.28 63.20 30.65
C THR A 510 -16.47 62.53 31.36
N ASN A 511 -16.63 61.21 31.33
CA ASN A 511 -17.81 60.54 31.92
C ASN A 511 -17.51 59.47 32.99
N LEU A 512 -16.38 59.56 33.70
CA LEU A 512 -16.06 58.65 34.81
C LEU A 512 -17.05 58.78 35.99
N GLY A 513 -17.65 59.96 36.20
CA GLY A 513 -18.58 60.22 37.30
C GLY A 513 -19.95 59.54 37.21
N LYS A 514 -20.42 59.21 35.99
CA LYS A 514 -21.70 58.50 35.77
C LYS A 514 -21.57 56.98 35.90
N PHE A 515 -20.34 56.47 35.97
CA PHE A 515 -20.04 55.03 36.08
C PHE A 515 -20.36 54.48 37.49
N VAL A 516 -20.13 55.27 38.54
CA VAL A 516 -20.37 54.84 39.93
C VAL A 516 -21.87 54.75 40.27
N SER A 517 -22.72 55.58 39.64
CA SER A 517 -24.17 55.49 39.82
C SER A 517 -24.79 54.33 39.04
N SER A 518 -24.32 54.08 37.80
CA SER A 518 -24.82 53.00 36.95
C SER A 518 -24.42 51.60 37.45
N GLN A 519 -23.19 51.42 37.97
CA GLN A 519 -22.80 50.12 38.55
C GLN A 519 -23.64 49.75 39.78
N ARG A 520 -23.98 50.71 40.64
CA ARG A 520 -24.87 50.49 41.80
C ARG A 520 -26.29 50.11 41.38
N GLU A 521 -26.74 50.56 40.22
CA GLU A 521 -28.06 50.26 39.67
C GLU A 521 -28.10 48.89 38.99
N VAL A 522 -27.02 48.51 38.29
CA VAL A 522 -26.85 47.16 37.70
C VAL A 522 -26.64 46.09 38.78
N GLU A 523 -25.87 46.37 39.83
CA GLU A 523 -25.78 45.46 41.00
C GLU A 523 -27.12 45.29 41.71
N ARG A 524 -27.95 46.34 41.77
CA ARG A 524 -29.33 46.26 42.30
C ARG A 524 -30.23 45.38 41.44
N ILE A 525 -30.13 45.50 40.11
CA ILE A 525 -30.93 44.70 39.15
C ILE A 525 -30.50 43.22 39.18
N LEU A 526 -29.19 42.95 39.31
CA LEU A 526 -28.67 41.59 39.41
C LEU A 526 -29.03 40.92 40.75
N LYS A 527 -29.06 41.67 41.87
CA LYS A 527 -29.55 41.14 43.16
C LYS A 527 -31.05 40.85 43.17
N ASN A 528 -31.85 41.56 42.39
CA ASN A 528 -33.30 41.33 42.30
C ASN A 528 -33.70 40.15 41.39
N LYS A 529 -32.80 39.67 40.52
CA LYS A 529 -33.06 38.52 39.63
C LYS A 529 -32.76 37.14 40.25
N SER A 530 -32.18 37.09 41.44
CA SER A 530 -31.95 35.86 42.21
C SER A 530 -33.17 35.50 43.09
N ASN A 531 -34.35 35.30 42.49
CA ASN A 531 -35.53 34.77 43.18
C ASN A 531 -35.97 33.45 42.52
N PRO A 532 -35.85 32.29 43.18
CA PRO A 532 -36.05 30.98 42.57
C PRO A 532 -37.53 30.59 42.59
N LYS A 533 -38.36 31.23 41.76
CA LYS A 533 -39.74 30.79 41.49
C LYS A 533 -40.16 31.15 40.07
N LEU A 534 -39.54 30.55 39.05
CA LEU A 534 -40.12 30.51 37.70
C LEU A 534 -39.48 29.38 36.89
N TYR A 535 -39.69 28.15 37.36
CA TYR A 535 -39.66 26.94 36.55
C TYR A 535 -40.97 26.20 36.82
N ARG A 536 -41.95 26.40 35.94
CA ARG A 536 -43.08 25.50 35.75
C ARG A 536 -43.56 25.63 34.31
#